data_AF-A0A8T3PXD9-F1
#
_entry.id   AF-A0A8T3PXD9-F1
#
_cell.length_a   1.000
_cell.length_b   1.000
_cell.length_c   1.000
_cell.angle_alpha   90.00
_cell.angle_beta   90.00
_cell.angle_gamma   90.00
#
_symmetry.space_group_name_H-M   'P 1'
#
loop_
_entity.id
_entity.type
_entity.pdbx_description
1 polymer ?
#
loop_
_entity_poly.entity_id
_entity_poly.type
_entity_poly.pdbx_seq_one_letter_code
_entity_poly.pdbx_strand_id
1 'polypeptide(L)'
;MPAIAWLAVAAVAAVAAVAAYLVAWPAWRSYRERASRDLNTERYRAWRGHSSRGQGSTREGMTTEERRRIMGGAALGAVAIISLVAFFLAT
;
A
#
# COMPACT_ATOMS: atom_id res chain seq x y z
N MET A 1 -33.97 9.33 0.48
CA MET A 1 -33.13 8.68 1.53
C MET A 1 -33.02 9.62 2.71
N PRO A 2 -33.26 9.19 3.96
CA PRO A 2 -33.17 10.08 5.13
C PRO A 2 -31.73 10.54 5.35
N ALA A 3 -31.51 11.79 5.76
CA ALA A 3 -30.17 12.40 5.96
C ALA A 3 -29.24 11.57 6.87
N ILE A 4 -29.82 10.83 7.82
CA ILE A 4 -29.10 9.92 8.72
C ILE A 4 -28.42 8.78 7.95
N ALA A 5 -29.07 8.23 6.92
CA ALA A 5 -28.46 7.17 6.10
C ALA A 5 -27.21 7.70 5.37
N TRP A 6 -27.23 8.96 4.96
CA TRP A 6 -26.10 9.60 4.28
C TRP A 6 -24.91 9.87 5.20
N LEU A 7 -25.17 10.31 6.42
CA LEU A 7 -24.14 10.46 7.45
C LEU A 7 -23.49 9.12 7.80
N ALA A 8 -24.28 8.05 7.88
CA ALA A 8 -23.76 6.71 8.14
C ALA A 8 -22.80 6.24 7.03
N VAL A 9 -23.15 6.45 5.75
CA VAL A 9 -22.29 6.11 4.61
C VAL A 9 -20.98 6.90 4.65
N ALA A 10 -21.04 8.20 4.91
CA ALA A 10 -19.85 9.05 5.00
C ALA A 10 -18.93 8.62 6.16
N ALA A 11 -19.49 8.30 7.32
CA ALA A 11 -18.73 7.82 8.47
C ALA A 11 -18.03 6.48 8.18
N VAL A 12 -18.72 5.52 7.55
CA VAL A 12 -18.13 4.23 7.17
C VAL A 12 -17.00 4.42 6.15
N ALA A 13 -17.19 5.29 5.15
CA ALA A 13 -16.16 5.59 4.16
C ALA A 13 -14.91 6.22 4.80
N ALA A 14 -15.09 7.15 5.76
CA ALA A 14 -13.99 7.77 6.48
C ALA A 14 -13.19 6.75 7.30
N VAL A 15 -13.87 5.87 8.06
CA VAL A 15 -13.21 4.83 8.84
C VAL A 15 -12.46 3.85 7.92
N ALA A 16 -13.06 3.44 6.80
CA ALA A 16 -12.42 2.56 5.83
C ALA A 16 -11.16 3.20 5.21
N ALA A 17 -11.20 4.50 4.89
CA ALA A 17 -10.05 5.22 4.36
C ALA A 17 -8.90 5.33 5.38
N VAL A 18 -9.21 5.63 6.64
CA VAL A 18 -8.21 5.69 7.72
C VAL A 18 -7.60 4.31 7.97
N ALA A 19 -8.42 3.26 8.04
CA ALA A 19 -7.95 1.90 8.20
C ALA A 19 -7.06 1.44 7.03
N ALA A 20 -7.44 1.80 5.80
CA ALA A 20 -6.64 1.54 4.60
C ALA A 20 -5.25 2.16 4.70
N TYR A 21 -5.18 3.44 5.08
CA TYR A 21 -3.93 4.17 5.24
C TYR A 21 -3.06 3.56 6.34
N LEU A 22 -3.62 3.32 7.53
CA LEU A 22 -2.86 2.81 8.68
C LEU A 22 -2.31 1.39 8.45
N VAL A 23 -2.97 0.56 7.64
CA VAL A 23 -2.53 -0.81 7.37
C VAL A 23 -1.55 -0.86 6.19
N ALA A 24 -1.84 -0.17 5.08
CA ALA A 24 -1.02 -0.27 3.87
C ALA A 24 0.24 0.61 3.93
N TRP A 25 0.15 1.81 4.52
CA TRP A 25 1.26 2.76 4.55
C TRP A 25 2.54 2.24 5.23
N PRO A 26 2.49 1.69 6.46
CA PRO A 26 3.71 1.18 7.11
C PRO A 26 4.30 0.00 6.33
N ALA A 27 3.47 -0.90 5.81
CA ALA A 27 3.92 -2.03 5.01
C ALA A 27 4.62 -1.58 3.71
N TRP A 28 4.05 -0.58 3.03
CA TRP A 28 4.66 0.04 1.85
C TRP A 28 6.00 0.70 2.16
N ARG A 29 6.06 1.46 3.26
CA ARG A 29 7.29 2.14 3.68
C ARG A 29 8.41 1.15 3.97
N SER A 30 8.14 0.10 4.76
CA SER A 30 9.11 -0.95 5.07
C SER A 30 9.63 -1.65 3.81
N TYR A 31 8.74 -1.98 2.87
CA TYR A 31 9.13 -2.53 1.57
C TYR A 31 10.05 -1.58 0.80
N ARG A 32 9.70 -0.28 0.71
CA ARG A 32 10.50 0.73 0.00
C ARG A 32 11.88 0.94 0.60
N GLU A 33 11.99 0.91 1.93
CA GLU A 33 13.27 1.05 2.64
C GLU A 33 14.19 -0.17 2.43
N ARG A 34 13.66 -1.39 2.29
CA ARG A 34 14.48 -2.56 1.91
C ARG A 34 14.90 -2.49 0.45
N ALA A 35 13.94 -2.21 -0.44
CA ALA A 35 14.21 -2.11 -1.87
C ALA A 35 15.27 -1.03 -2.21
N SER A 36 15.29 0.08 -1.47
CA SER A 36 16.30 1.14 -1.67
C SER A 36 17.69 0.73 -1.17
N ARG A 37 17.78 0.00 -0.05
CA ARG A 37 19.05 -0.53 0.47
C ARG A 37 19.67 -1.57 -0.45
N ASP A 38 18.86 -2.48 -0.99
CA ASP A 38 19.29 -3.49 -1.96
C ASP A 38 19.89 -2.81 -3.19
N LEU A 39 19.18 -1.82 -3.74
CA LEU A 39 19.60 -1.07 -4.92
C LEU A 39 20.87 -0.26 -4.68
N ASN A 40 21.04 0.31 -3.48
CA ASN A 40 22.28 1.02 -3.13
C ASN A 40 23.47 0.05 -2.98
N THR A 41 23.22 -1.14 -2.42
CA THR A 41 24.23 -2.20 -2.30
C THR A 41 24.68 -2.70 -3.68
N GLU A 42 23.73 -2.89 -4.61
CA GLU A 42 24.02 -3.23 -6.00
C GLU A 42 24.90 -2.16 -6.67
N ARG A 43 24.56 -0.88 -6.51
CA ARG A 43 25.35 0.25 -7.04
C ARG A 43 26.74 0.32 -6.43
N TYR A 44 26.86 0.14 -5.13
CA TYR A 44 28.15 0.15 -4.45
C TYR A 44 29.07 -0.97 -4.94
N ARG A 45 28.53 -2.19 -5.09
CA ARG A 45 29.29 -3.34 -5.64
C ARG A 45 29.73 -3.07 -7.08
N ALA A 46 28.84 -2.53 -7.91
CA ALA A 46 29.16 -2.15 -9.28
C ALA A 46 30.28 -1.09 -9.33
N TRP A 47 30.23 -0.06 -8.46
CA TRP A 47 31.28 0.95 -8.34
C TRP A 47 32.63 0.35 -7.90
N ARG A 48 32.63 -0.65 -7.01
CA ARG A 48 33.84 -1.38 -6.58
C ARG A 48 34.40 -2.34 -7.64
N GLY A 49 33.97 -2.23 -8.91
CA GLY A 49 34.43 -3.09 -10.00
C GLY A 49 33.98 -4.55 -9.89
N HIS A 50 33.11 -4.87 -8.92
CA HIS A 50 32.47 -6.17 -8.88
C HIS A 50 31.35 -6.13 -9.92
N SER A 51 31.62 -6.64 -11.12
CA SER A 51 30.57 -6.86 -12.12
C SER A 51 29.45 -7.67 -11.49
N SER A 52 28.20 -7.28 -11.73
CA SER A 52 26.98 -7.96 -11.34
C SER A 52 26.85 -9.32 -12.03
N ARG A 53 27.84 -10.21 -11.86
CA ARG A 53 27.81 -11.58 -12.34
C ARG A 53 26.85 -12.34 -11.46
N GLY A 54 25.58 -12.34 -11.87
CA GLY A 54 24.70 -13.51 -11.82
C GLY A 54 24.56 -14.26 -10.49
N GLN A 55 24.89 -13.68 -9.35
CA GLN A 55 24.55 -14.27 -8.05
C GLN A 55 23.24 -13.65 -7.63
N GLY A 56 22.23 -14.51 -7.53
CA GLY A 56 20.95 -14.20 -6.92
C GLY A 56 21.16 -13.68 -5.50
N SER A 57 21.45 -12.38 -5.39
CA SER A 57 20.95 -11.58 -4.29
C SER A 57 19.46 -11.75 -4.40
N THR A 58 18.92 -12.67 -3.60
CA THR A 58 17.50 -12.84 -3.39
C THR A 58 17.00 -11.47 -3.02
N ARG A 59 16.53 -10.70 -4.02
CA ARG A 59 15.86 -9.44 -3.82
C ARG A 59 14.84 -9.78 -2.77
N GLU A 60 14.98 -9.20 -1.58
CA GLU A 60 14.14 -9.55 -0.47
C GLU A 60 12.80 -8.90 -0.80
N GLY A 61 12.05 -9.61 -1.63
CA GLY A 61 10.87 -9.10 -2.29
C GLY A 61 9.82 -8.75 -1.25
N MET A 62 8.69 -8.26 -1.73
CA MET A 62 7.58 -8.00 -0.84
C MET A 62 7.18 -9.29 -0.13
N THR A 63 7.21 -9.28 1.21
CA THR A 63 6.81 -10.42 2.02
C THR A 63 5.31 -10.69 1.83
N THR A 64 4.87 -11.93 2.07
CA THR A 64 3.44 -12.29 1.96
C THR A 64 2.57 -11.45 2.90
N GLU A 65 3.05 -11.14 4.10
CA GLU A 65 2.33 -10.32 5.08
C GLU A 65 2.23 -8.85 4.63
N GLU A 66 3.30 -8.26 4.10
CA GLU A 66 3.23 -6.91 3.53
C GLU A 66 2.28 -6.87 2.35
N ARG A 67 2.34 -7.88 1.47
CA ARG A 67 1.43 -7.99 0.31
C ARG A 67 -0.02 -8.05 0.79
N ARG A 68 -0.30 -8.82 1.82
CA ARG A 68 -1.63 -8.94 2.43
C ARG A 68 -2.09 -7.60 3.03
N ARG A 69 -1.23 -6.87 3.72
CA ARG A 69 -1.55 -5.55 4.29
C ARG A 69 -1.82 -4.50 3.22
N ILE A 70 -1.02 -4.47 2.17
CA ILE A 70 -1.24 -3.53 1.05
C ILE A 70 -2.52 -3.87 0.29
N MET A 71 -2.76 -5.14 -0.03
CA MET A 71 -4.00 -5.54 -0.70
C MET A 71 -5.23 -5.34 0.19
N GLY A 72 -5.11 -5.62 1.48
CA GLY A 72 -6.17 -5.35 2.46
C GLY A 72 -6.49 -3.86 2.56
N GLY A 73 -5.46 -3.01 2.64
CA GLY A 73 -5.67 -1.55 2.62
C GLY A 73 -6.22 -1.05 1.28
N ALA A 74 -5.77 -1.60 0.15
CA ALA A 74 -6.31 -1.26 -1.18
C ALA A 74 -7.79 -1.63 -1.30
N ALA A 75 -8.20 -2.79 -0.79
CA ALA A 75 -9.59 -3.20 -0.76
C ALA A 75 -10.45 -2.25 0.10
N LEU A 76 -9.96 -1.87 1.29
CA LEU A 76 -10.63 -0.88 2.14
C LEU A 76 -10.74 0.49 1.46
N GLY A 77 -9.69 0.93 0.76
CA GLY A 77 -9.70 2.15 -0.04
C GLY A 77 -10.72 2.10 -1.18
N ALA A 78 -10.82 0.98 -1.88
CA ALA A 78 -11.82 0.78 -2.94
C ALA A 78 -13.25 0.86 -2.39
N VAL A 79 -13.53 0.25 -1.22
CA VAL A 79 -14.83 0.35 -0.54
C VAL A 79 -15.15 1.80 -0.18
N ALA A 80 -14.18 2.56 0.32
CA ALA A 80 -14.37 3.97 0.63
C ALA A 80 -14.71 4.79 -0.63
N ILE A 81 -14.01 4.57 -1.74
CA ILE A 81 -14.26 5.24 -3.01
C ILE A 81 -15.65 4.88 -3.56
N ILE A 82 -16.01 3.60 -3.58
CA ILE A 82 -17.33 3.15 -4.06
C ILE A 82 -18.44 3.78 -3.22
N SER A 83 -18.27 3.82 -1.90
CA SER A 83 -19.24 4.45 -0.99
C SER A 83 -19.38 5.95 -1.28
N LEU A 84 -18.28 6.64 -1.55
CA LEU A 84 -18.28 8.06 -1.90
C LEU A 84 -18.91 8.34 -3.27
N VAL A 85 -18.62 7.51 -4.27
CA VAL A 85 -19.23 7.63 -5.62
C VAL A 85 -20.72 7.37 -5.54
N ALA A 86 -21.14 6.31 -4.84
CA ALA A 86 -22.55 6.03 -4.60
C ALA A 86 -23.22 7.19 -3.85
N PHE A 87 -22.51 7.85 -2.94
CA PHE A 87 -22.96 9.07 -2.29
C PHE A 87 -23.32 10.16 -3.28
N PHE A 88 -22.36 10.57 -4.10
CA PHE A 88 -22.57 11.66 -5.05
C PHE A 88 -23.56 11.32 -6.17
N LEU A 89 -23.73 10.04 -6.52
CA LEU A 89 -24.69 9.63 -7.55
C LEU A 89 -26.14 9.61 -7.06
N ALA A 90 -26.38 9.51 -5.75
CA ALA A 90 -27.73 9.45 -5.19
C ALA A 90 -28.13 10.72 -4.42
N THR A 91 -27.29 11.77 -4.48
CA THR A 91 -27.61 13.16 -4.14
C THR A 91 -27.86 13.97 -5.40
#